data_AF-A0A838F0Z8-F1
#
_entry.id   AF-A0A838F0Z8-F1
#
_cell.length_a   1.000
_cell.length_b   1.000
_cell.length_c   1.000
_cell.angle_alpha   90.00
_cell.angle_beta   90.00
_cell.angle_gamma   90.00
#
_symmetry.space_group_name_H-M   'P 1'
#
loop_
_entity.id
_entity.type
_entity.pdbx_description
1 polymer ?
#
loop_
_entity_poly.entity_id
_entity_poly.type
_entity_poly.pdbx_seq_one_letter_code
_entity_poly.pdbx_strand_id
1 'polypeptide(L)'
;MKITWTVSIVAMAFFLMSLIKMEELKQFNPYFKGQKTFKLQRFDQAKKTASPKDLELLELWESMLTGRSAPVSRWIKDQYKSLGLNHLFTPSGFHLSAVMMPFMKLMKSKVWQFWVLLLVGMGIFTMEGQGALKRMVLIKLNQNLLGQKTGFVVALLMDMLFGSFADSPLSFCYSFLFLGIIYSGSGILFLWFFFAQSLIAYFSGDLISPLIMLLSPLLNVAFALAMPFLFLLAFPLWHWQVQVGLKILGGLQKLVELCAHASQLVPGWEINLGMLLCFVLIFLGKRKALAMALLFLTFSLNTDNNKIPSFGRYDFVPSGEVVKIVPDETGETVYFSDGKCKRELVRGIWWEKCSPRRRSKHKKIKKLSSV
;
A
#
# COMPACT_ATOMS: atom_id res chain seq x y z
N MET A 1 -7.95 18.68 29.75
CA MET A 1 -7.91 17.35 29.08
C MET A 1 -6.53 17.22 28.45
N LYS A 2 -5.71 16.24 28.85
CA LYS A 2 -4.37 16.07 28.25
C LYS A 2 -4.54 15.42 26.88
N ILE A 3 -4.35 16.19 25.80
CA ILE A 3 -4.30 15.62 24.45
C ILE A 3 -3.13 14.65 24.43
N THR A 4 -3.41 13.38 24.17
CA THR A 4 -2.36 12.38 24.06
C THR A 4 -1.66 12.52 22.72
N TRP A 5 -0.37 12.20 22.69
CA TRP A 5 0.44 12.27 21.46
C TRP A 5 -0.16 11.44 20.31
N THR A 6 -0.85 10.34 20.64
CA THR A 6 -1.59 9.51 19.66
C THR A 6 -2.71 10.30 18.96
N VAL A 7 -3.46 11.13 19.69
CA VAL A 7 -4.52 11.97 19.11
C VAL A 7 -3.92 12.99 18.14
N SER A 8 -2.79 13.61 18.50
CA SER A 8 -2.08 14.54 17.60
C SER A 8 -1.60 13.86 16.31
N ILE A 9 -1.08 12.63 16.41
CA ILE A 9 -0.67 11.86 15.23
C ILE A 9 -1.85 11.57 14.33
N VAL A 10 -2.97 11.11 14.89
CA VAL A 10 -4.11 10.78 14.04
C VAL A 10 -4.74 12.03 13.42
N ALA A 11 -4.83 13.13 14.16
CA ALA A 11 -5.28 14.41 13.62
C ALA A 11 -4.39 14.89 12.46
N MET A 12 -3.06 14.79 12.61
CA MET A 12 -2.12 15.15 11.54
C MET A 12 -2.24 14.19 10.34
N ALA A 13 -2.36 12.89 10.57
CA ALA A 13 -2.56 11.91 9.50
C ALA A 13 -3.87 12.16 8.73
N PHE A 14 -4.96 12.46 9.44
CA PHE A 14 -6.24 12.85 8.84
C PHE A 14 -6.06 14.08 7.94
N PHE A 15 -5.38 15.11 8.45
CA PHE A 15 -5.10 16.33 7.71
C PHE A 15 -4.27 16.06 6.45
N LEU A 16 -3.18 15.30 6.57
CA LEU A 16 -2.32 14.93 5.43
C LEU A 16 -3.09 14.12 4.38
N MET A 17 -3.90 13.14 4.78
CA MET A 17 -4.73 12.36 3.85
C MET A 17 -5.81 13.22 3.19
N SER A 18 -6.38 14.19 3.91
CA SER A 18 -7.33 15.15 3.33
C SER A 18 -6.66 16.04 2.28
N LEU A 19 -5.42 16.49 2.54
CA LEU A 19 -4.63 17.26 1.57
C LEU A 19 -4.34 16.42 0.32
N ILE A 20 -3.92 15.17 0.48
CA ILE A 20 -3.68 14.26 -0.65
C ILE A 20 -4.97 14.05 -1.44
N LYS A 21 -6.10 13.81 -0.77
CA LYS A 21 -7.37 13.61 -1.47
C LYS A 21 -7.79 14.85 -2.25
N MET A 22 -7.60 16.03 -1.67
CA MET A 22 -7.83 17.29 -2.38
C MET A 22 -6.87 17.47 -3.57
N GLU A 23 -5.62 17.03 -3.44
CA GLU A 23 -4.64 17.08 -4.53
C GLU A 23 -4.94 16.06 -5.63
N GLU A 24 -5.34 14.83 -5.30
CA GLU A 24 -5.82 13.82 -6.25
C GLU A 24 -7.05 14.33 -7.02
N LEU A 25 -8.01 14.95 -6.33
CA LEU A 25 -9.17 15.57 -6.97
C LEU A 25 -8.78 16.73 -7.90
N LYS A 26 -7.69 17.44 -7.59
CA LYS A 26 -7.16 18.54 -8.43
C LYS A 26 -6.26 18.05 -9.57
N GLN A 27 -5.55 16.96 -9.35
CA GLN A 27 -4.60 16.33 -10.26
C GLN A 27 -5.17 14.97 -10.68
N PHE A 28 -6.10 14.98 -11.63
CA PHE A 28 -6.47 13.78 -12.40
C PHE A 28 -5.31 13.38 -13.33
N ASN A 29 -4.15 13.04 -12.75
CA ASN A 29 -3.00 12.59 -13.50
C ASN A 29 -2.88 11.07 -13.34
N PRO A 30 -3.22 10.26 -14.36
CA PRO A 30 -3.25 8.81 -14.26
C PRO A 30 -1.84 8.17 -14.26
N TYR A 31 -0.78 8.98 -14.30
CA TYR A 31 0.58 8.48 -14.40
C TYR A 31 1.22 8.28 -13.03
N PHE A 32 0.74 7.28 -12.29
CA PHE A 32 1.62 6.57 -11.37
C PHE A 32 2.69 5.87 -12.21
N LYS A 33 3.82 6.56 -12.46
CA LYS A 33 5.00 5.90 -13.00
C LYS A 33 5.47 4.93 -11.92
N GLY A 34 5.24 3.63 -12.15
CA GLY A 34 5.82 2.59 -11.31
C GLY A 34 7.33 2.84 -11.21
N GLN A 35 7.80 3.17 -10.01
CA GLN A 35 9.23 3.35 -9.77
C GLN A 35 9.94 2.04 -10.12
N LYS A 36 11.14 2.16 -10.70
CA LYS A 36 11.98 1.00 -10.96
C LYS A 36 12.37 0.40 -9.61
N THR A 37 11.78 -0.73 -9.26
CA THR A 37 12.17 -1.46 -8.06
C THR A 37 13.39 -2.33 -8.35
N PHE A 38 14.17 -2.58 -7.30
CA PHE A 38 15.32 -3.47 -7.33
C PHE A 38 14.90 -4.88 -7.81
N LYS A 39 15.58 -5.42 -8.82
CA LYS A 39 15.35 -6.78 -9.31
C LYS A 39 16.42 -7.72 -8.76
N LEU A 40 16.00 -8.89 -8.28
CA LEU A 40 16.91 -9.92 -7.80
C LEU A 40 17.23 -10.90 -8.93
N GLN A 41 18.38 -10.73 -9.58
CA GLN A 41 18.79 -11.57 -10.73
C GLN A 41 18.72 -13.09 -10.46
N ARG A 42 18.94 -13.51 -9.21
CA ARG A 42 18.85 -14.93 -8.82
C ARG A 42 17.41 -15.46 -8.78
N PHE A 43 16.43 -14.62 -8.49
CA PHE A 43 15.01 -14.99 -8.64
C PHE A 43 14.69 -15.23 -10.12
N ASP A 44 15.20 -14.39 -11.03
CA ASP A 44 15.00 -14.59 -12.48
C ASP A 44 15.57 -15.93 -12.96
N GLN A 45 16.68 -16.40 -12.37
CA GLN A 45 17.21 -17.75 -12.66
C GLN A 45 16.30 -18.85 -12.12
N ALA A 46 15.87 -18.75 -10.86
CA ALA A 46 14.99 -19.74 -10.23
C ALA A 46 13.65 -19.87 -10.96
N LYS A 47 13.09 -18.76 -11.44
CA LYS A 47 11.82 -18.72 -12.19
C LYS A 47 11.87 -19.48 -13.52
N LYS A 48 13.02 -19.52 -14.20
CA LYS A 48 13.17 -20.23 -15.49
C LYS A 48 12.98 -21.74 -15.35
N THR A 49 13.27 -22.28 -14.18
CA THR A 49 13.21 -23.73 -13.89
C THR A 49 12.01 -24.11 -13.02
N ALA A 50 11.19 -23.14 -12.59
CA ALA A 50 10.10 -23.34 -11.66
C ALA A 50 8.87 -23.93 -12.36
N SER A 51 8.12 -24.78 -11.64
CA SER A 51 6.78 -25.18 -12.07
C SER A 51 5.83 -23.97 -12.06
N PRO A 52 4.69 -24.00 -12.77
CA PRO A 52 3.74 -22.88 -12.77
C PRO A 52 3.27 -22.46 -11.38
N LYS A 53 3.08 -23.42 -10.47
CA LYS A 53 2.70 -23.16 -9.08
C LYS A 53 3.82 -22.54 -8.26
N ASP A 54 5.05 -23.02 -8.45
CA ASP A 54 6.22 -22.47 -7.77
C ASP A 54 6.57 -21.08 -8.31
N LEU A 55 6.27 -20.80 -9.59
CA LEU A 55 6.48 -19.50 -10.20
C LEU A 55 5.68 -18.41 -9.48
N GLU A 56 4.39 -18.65 -9.23
CA GLU A 56 3.52 -17.69 -8.53
C GLU A 56 4.01 -17.44 -7.09
N LEU A 57 4.45 -18.48 -6.39
CA LEU A 57 5.05 -18.36 -5.06
C LEU A 57 6.41 -17.65 -5.09
N LEU A 58 7.26 -17.89 -6.10
CA LEU A 58 8.53 -17.16 -6.26
C LEU A 58 8.29 -15.67 -6.52
N GLU A 59 7.28 -15.34 -7.33
CA GLU A 59 6.88 -13.95 -7.58
C GLU A 59 6.32 -13.27 -6.34
N LEU A 60 5.53 -14.00 -5.55
CA LEU A 60 5.06 -13.55 -4.25
C LEU A 60 6.22 -13.26 -3.29
N TRP A 61 7.19 -14.17 -3.20
CA TRP A 61 8.37 -14.02 -2.35
C TRP A 61 9.24 -12.84 -2.80
N GLU A 62 9.52 -12.73 -4.10
CA GLU A 62 10.26 -11.59 -4.64
C GLU A 62 9.53 -10.26 -4.37
N SER A 63 8.20 -10.24 -4.52
CA SER A 63 7.38 -9.05 -4.25
C SER A 63 7.51 -8.58 -2.81
N MET A 64 7.42 -9.49 -1.84
CA MET A 64 7.60 -9.19 -0.41
C MET A 64 9.00 -8.64 -0.10
N LEU A 65 10.04 -9.15 -0.76
CA LEU A 65 11.41 -8.69 -0.55
C LEU A 65 11.72 -7.36 -1.24
N THR A 66 11.18 -7.13 -2.44
CA THR A 66 11.63 -6.05 -3.33
C THR A 66 10.66 -4.88 -3.43
N GLY A 67 9.39 -5.06 -3.08
CA GLY A 67 8.35 -4.07 -3.35
C GLY A 67 7.62 -4.29 -4.67
N ARG A 68 8.08 -5.23 -5.49
CA ARG A 68 7.62 -5.38 -6.87
C ARG A 68 6.36 -6.24 -6.94
N SER A 69 5.21 -5.62 -6.75
CA SER A 69 3.93 -6.32 -6.81
C SER A 69 3.47 -6.67 -8.22
N ALA A 70 4.00 -6.04 -9.28
CA ALA A 70 3.54 -6.24 -10.66
C ALA A 70 3.43 -7.72 -11.12
N PRO A 71 4.40 -8.61 -10.85
CA PRO A 71 4.35 -10.01 -11.25
C PRO A 71 3.26 -10.83 -10.54
N VAL A 72 2.93 -10.48 -9.29
CA VAL A 72 1.96 -11.23 -8.48
C VAL A 72 0.57 -11.18 -9.13
N SER A 73 -0.09 -12.34 -9.20
CA SER A 73 -1.42 -12.46 -9.78
C SER A 73 -2.44 -11.55 -9.09
N ARG A 74 -3.45 -11.12 -9.84
CA ARG A 74 -4.52 -10.26 -9.30
C ARG A 74 -5.28 -10.96 -8.18
N TRP A 75 -5.50 -12.27 -8.31
CA TRP A 75 -6.19 -13.08 -7.31
C TRP A 75 -5.48 -13.06 -5.96
N ILE A 76 -4.17 -13.29 -5.91
CA ILE A 76 -3.38 -13.16 -4.68
C ILE A 76 -3.46 -11.73 -4.13
N LYS A 77 -3.28 -10.71 -4.98
CA LYS A 77 -3.38 -9.31 -4.53
C LYS A 77 -4.73 -9.00 -3.90
N ASP A 78 -5.82 -9.49 -4.48
CA ASP A 78 -7.17 -9.24 -3.97
C ASP A 78 -7.39 -9.91 -2.60
N GLN A 79 -6.81 -11.10 -2.35
CA GLN A 79 -6.84 -11.75 -1.03
C GLN A 79 -6.05 -10.99 0.02
N TYR A 80 -4.84 -10.53 -0.31
CA TYR A 80 -4.05 -9.71 0.61
C TYR A 80 -4.74 -8.35 0.84
N LYS A 81 -5.35 -7.76 -0.20
CA LYS A 81 -6.13 -6.53 -0.07
C LYS A 81 -7.32 -6.72 0.87
N SER A 82 -8.10 -7.79 0.69
CA SER A 82 -9.30 -8.05 1.49
C SER A 82 -8.98 -8.29 2.97
N LEU A 83 -7.74 -8.64 3.31
CA LEU A 83 -7.27 -8.83 4.68
C LEU A 83 -6.48 -7.63 5.22
N GLY A 84 -6.38 -6.53 4.47
CA GLY A 84 -5.58 -5.37 4.85
C GLY A 84 -4.08 -5.68 4.96
N LEU A 85 -3.57 -6.62 4.15
CA LEU A 85 -2.19 -7.11 4.15
C LEU A 85 -1.35 -6.60 2.96
N ASN A 86 -1.87 -5.65 2.17
CA ASN A 86 -1.14 -5.10 1.02
C ASN A 86 0.22 -4.50 1.38
N HIS A 87 0.40 -4.02 2.60
CA HIS A 87 1.68 -3.49 3.09
C HIS A 87 2.78 -4.55 3.16
N LEU A 88 2.44 -5.85 3.15
CA LEU A 88 3.44 -6.93 3.10
C LEU A 88 4.19 -6.98 1.76
N PHE A 89 3.59 -6.46 0.68
CA PHE A 89 4.28 -6.30 -0.61
C PHE A 89 5.20 -5.09 -0.65
N THR A 90 5.29 -4.31 0.43
CA THR A 90 6.22 -3.18 0.51
C THR A 90 7.27 -3.52 1.57
N PRO A 91 8.56 -3.65 1.21
CA PRO A 91 9.64 -3.88 2.17
C PRO A 91 9.65 -2.74 3.19
N SER A 92 9.08 -3.04 4.34
CA SER A 92 8.79 -2.10 5.41
C SER A 92 9.79 -2.24 6.55
N GLY A 93 9.69 -1.35 7.53
CA GLY A 93 10.49 -1.43 8.76
C GLY A 93 10.34 -2.76 9.52
N PHE A 94 9.27 -3.51 9.25
CA PHE A 94 9.11 -4.87 9.74
C PHE A 94 10.22 -5.80 9.21
N HIS A 95 10.50 -5.72 7.90
CA HIS A 95 11.55 -6.50 7.24
C HIS A 95 12.93 -6.13 7.79
N LEU A 96 13.21 -4.84 7.93
CA LEU A 96 14.47 -4.38 8.52
C LEU A 96 14.64 -4.88 9.96
N SER A 97 13.58 -4.76 10.76
CA SER A 97 13.63 -5.17 12.17
C SER A 97 13.81 -6.68 12.30
N ALA A 98 13.14 -7.47 11.45
CA ALA A 98 13.31 -8.92 11.37
C ALA A 98 14.77 -9.31 11.09
N VAL A 99 15.41 -8.67 10.12
CA VAL A 99 16.81 -8.96 9.76
C VAL A 99 17.78 -8.43 10.81
N MET A 100 17.55 -7.23 11.35
CA MET A 100 18.47 -6.58 12.29
C MET A 100 18.36 -7.10 13.72
N MET A 101 17.20 -7.59 14.15
CA MET A 101 16.98 -7.99 15.55
C MET A 101 18.01 -9.02 16.06
N PRO A 102 18.36 -10.10 15.32
CA PRO A 102 19.40 -11.02 15.76
C PRO A 102 20.76 -10.33 15.97
N PHE A 103 21.19 -9.52 15.00
CA PHE A 103 22.46 -8.78 15.08
C PHE A 103 22.47 -7.77 16.23
N MET A 104 21.37 -7.03 16.41
CA MET A 104 21.25 -6.03 17.47
C MET A 104 21.22 -6.67 18.86
N LYS A 105 20.67 -7.88 19.02
CA LYS A 105 20.73 -8.64 20.28
C LYS A 105 22.13 -9.16 20.59
N LEU A 106 22.91 -9.53 19.57
CA LEU A 106 24.30 -9.98 19.75
C LEU A 106 25.24 -8.81 20.11
N MET A 107 24.99 -7.63 19.55
CA MET A 107 25.78 -6.42 19.83
C MET A 107 25.30 -5.73 21.11
N LYS A 108 26.01 -5.90 22.23
CA LYS A 108 25.63 -5.24 23.50
C LYS A 108 25.85 -3.71 23.50
N SER A 109 26.78 -3.21 22.69
CA SER A 109 27.14 -1.78 22.67
C SER A 109 26.22 -0.99 21.74
N LYS A 110 25.54 0.03 22.29
CA LYS A 110 24.69 0.96 21.53
C LYS A 110 25.47 1.72 20.44
N VAL A 111 26.76 1.99 20.68
CA VAL A 111 27.62 2.68 19.70
C VAL A 111 27.83 1.80 18.47
N TRP A 112 28.12 0.51 18.67
CA TRP A 112 28.26 -0.43 17.55
C TRP A 112 26.94 -0.66 16.82
N GLN A 113 25.82 -0.77 17.54
CA GLN A 113 24.50 -0.84 16.93
C GLN A 113 24.22 0.38 16.03
N PHE A 114 24.58 1.59 16.48
CA PHE A 114 24.44 2.81 15.71
C PHE A 114 25.28 2.77 14.42
N TRP A 115 26.57 2.42 14.51
CA TRP A 115 27.44 2.35 13.33
C TRP A 115 27.01 1.30 12.32
N VAL A 116 26.59 0.12 12.78
CA VAL A 116 26.04 -0.92 11.90
C VAL A 116 24.76 -0.44 11.23
N LEU A 117 23.86 0.18 11.98
CA LEU A 117 22.63 0.74 11.43
C LEU A 117 22.92 1.86 10.41
N LEU A 118 23.93 2.69 10.66
CA LEU A 118 24.35 3.75 9.74
C LEU A 118 24.88 3.14 8.44
N LEU A 119 25.74 2.13 8.52
CA LEU A 119 26.30 1.44 7.36
C LEU A 119 25.21 0.73 6.53
N VAL A 120 24.31 -0.01 7.19
CA VAL A 120 23.14 -0.63 6.55
C VAL A 120 22.25 0.46 5.93
N GLY A 121 22.07 1.58 6.65
CA GLY A 121 21.34 2.73 6.18
C GLY A 121 21.90 3.31 4.89
N MET A 122 23.21 3.55 4.82
CA MET A 122 23.87 4.05 3.61
C MET A 122 23.58 3.14 2.40
N GLY A 123 23.67 1.82 2.58
CA GLY A 123 23.28 0.86 1.54
C GLY A 123 21.82 1.01 1.11
N ILE A 124 20.88 1.07 2.06
CA ILE A 124 19.44 1.23 1.77
C ILE A 124 19.15 2.54 1.05
N PHE A 125 19.83 3.64 1.40
CA PHE A 125 19.62 4.94 0.77
C PHE A 125 20.00 4.96 -0.72
N THR A 126 20.96 4.13 -1.13
CA THR A 126 21.30 3.93 -2.55
C THR A 126 20.26 3.14 -3.34
N MET A 127 19.33 2.45 -2.67
CA MET A 127 18.28 1.68 -3.34
C MET A 127 17.10 2.58 -3.72
N GLU A 128 16.67 2.51 -4.97
CA GLU A 128 15.44 3.17 -5.45
C GLU A 128 14.18 2.42 -4.99
N GLY A 129 13.08 3.14 -4.75
CA GLY A 129 11.78 2.57 -4.38
C GLY A 129 11.65 2.07 -2.94
N GLN A 130 12.69 2.19 -2.10
CA GLN A 130 12.72 1.68 -0.73
C GLN A 130 12.31 2.74 0.33
N GLY A 131 11.34 3.59 0.03
CA GLY A 131 10.98 4.75 0.88
C GLY A 131 10.59 4.38 2.31
N ALA A 132 9.78 3.34 2.49
CA ALA A 132 9.40 2.85 3.83
C ALA A 132 10.60 2.32 4.64
N LEU A 133 11.56 1.69 3.96
CA LEU A 133 12.78 1.18 4.56
C LEU A 133 13.72 2.32 4.99
N LYS A 134 13.90 3.32 4.11
CA LYS A 134 14.66 4.56 4.40
C LYS A 134 14.09 5.28 5.62
N ARG A 135 12.77 5.44 5.71
CA ARG A 135 12.08 5.98 6.90
C ARG A 135 12.41 5.20 8.15
N MET A 136 12.37 3.87 8.11
CA MET A 136 12.65 3.06 9.29
C MET A 136 14.10 3.21 9.77
N VAL A 137 15.07 3.24 8.85
CA VAL A 137 16.47 3.51 9.17
C VAL A 137 16.60 4.88 9.85
N LEU A 138 16.02 5.93 9.26
CA LEU A 138 16.06 7.29 9.82
C LEU A 138 15.46 7.31 11.22
N ILE A 139 14.31 6.66 11.43
CA ILE A 139 13.67 6.56 12.74
C ILE A 139 14.62 5.89 13.73
N LYS A 140 15.18 4.72 13.39
CA LYS A 140 16.08 3.99 14.31
C LYS A 140 17.37 4.76 14.63
N LEU A 141 17.96 5.45 13.66
CA LEU A 141 19.13 6.31 13.88
C LEU A 141 18.80 7.47 14.82
N ASN A 142 17.72 8.20 14.53
CA ASN A 142 17.29 9.32 15.36
C ASN A 142 16.84 8.89 16.76
N GLN A 143 16.30 7.69 16.92
CA GLN A 143 15.91 7.16 18.23
C GLN A 143 17.10 6.90 19.14
N ASN A 144 18.22 6.42 18.58
CA ASN A 144 19.45 6.26 19.33
C ASN A 144 20.02 7.59 19.83
N LEU A 145 19.74 8.70 19.14
CA LEU A 145 20.26 10.04 19.46
C LEU A 145 19.31 10.89 20.31
N LEU A 146 18.02 10.91 19.97
CA LEU A 146 17.03 11.87 20.49
C LEU A 146 15.93 11.20 21.33
N GLY A 147 15.94 9.87 21.46
CA GLY A 147 14.89 9.10 22.12
C GLY A 147 13.71 8.74 21.21
N GLN A 148 12.79 7.93 21.73
CA GLN A 148 11.77 7.24 20.92
C GLN A 148 10.82 8.19 20.17
N LYS A 149 10.21 9.15 20.89
CA LYS A 149 9.19 10.06 20.35
C LYS A 149 9.80 11.17 19.50
N THR A 150 10.79 11.87 20.05
CA THR A 150 11.50 12.96 19.34
C THR A 150 12.20 12.42 18.10
N GLY A 151 12.87 11.27 18.22
CA GLY A 151 13.55 10.64 17.08
C GLY A 151 12.59 10.23 15.96
N PHE A 152 11.36 9.79 16.28
CA PHE A 152 10.33 9.52 15.28
C PHE A 152 9.90 10.80 14.53
N VAL A 153 9.58 11.88 15.26
CA VAL A 153 9.13 13.14 14.64
C VAL A 153 10.22 13.73 13.75
N VAL A 154 11.45 13.83 14.28
CA VAL A 154 12.59 14.37 13.52
C VAL A 154 12.87 13.52 12.28
N ALA A 155 12.83 12.19 12.38
CA ALA A 155 13.04 11.32 11.24
C ALA A 155 12.00 11.51 10.13
N LEU A 156 10.70 11.68 10.47
CA LEU A 156 9.67 11.90 9.46
C LEU A 156 9.70 13.31 8.88
N LEU A 157 10.10 14.32 9.65
CA LEU A 157 10.36 15.65 9.11
C LEU A 157 11.55 15.63 8.14
N MET A 158 12.63 14.95 8.48
CA MET A 158 13.78 14.76 7.58
C MET A 158 13.38 14.02 6.30
N ASP A 159 12.63 12.92 6.41
CA ASP A 159 12.14 12.17 5.25
C ASP A 159 11.24 13.02 4.34
N MET A 160 10.37 13.85 4.94
CA MET A 160 9.55 14.81 4.20
C MET A 160 10.41 15.84 3.47
N LEU A 161 11.42 16.42 4.13
CA LEU A 161 12.35 17.38 3.52
C LEU A 161 13.19 16.77 2.38
N PHE A 162 13.49 15.47 2.44
CA PHE A 162 14.12 14.73 1.35
C PHE A 162 13.18 14.37 0.19
N GLY A 163 11.93 14.82 0.23
CA GLY A 163 10.99 14.68 -0.89
C GLY A 163 10.16 13.40 -0.89
N SER A 164 10.30 12.53 0.12
CA SER A 164 9.56 11.25 0.18
C SER A 164 8.03 11.43 0.17
N PHE A 165 7.53 12.55 0.70
CA PHE A 165 6.11 12.88 0.65
C PHE A 165 5.64 13.21 -0.77
N ALA A 166 6.46 13.91 -1.56
CA ALA A 166 6.15 14.20 -2.95
C ALA A 166 6.23 12.93 -3.82
N ASP A 167 7.20 12.06 -3.55
CA ASP A 167 7.40 10.83 -4.32
C ASP A 167 6.34 9.76 -4.03
N SER A 168 5.92 9.63 -2.76
CA SER A 168 5.05 8.53 -2.30
C SER A 168 4.14 8.95 -1.13
N PRO A 169 3.20 9.89 -1.37
CA PRO A 169 2.43 10.54 -0.31
C PRO A 169 1.63 9.55 0.56
N LEU A 170 0.97 8.57 -0.07
CA LEU A 170 0.22 7.53 0.64
C LEU A 170 1.12 6.68 1.56
N SER A 171 2.28 6.26 1.06
CA SER A 171 3.23 5.46 1.83
C SER A 171 3.78 6.24 3.03
N PHE A 172 4.01 7.55 2.84
CA PHE A 172 4.39 8.45 3.93
C PHE A 172 3.28 8.57 4.98
N CYS A 173 2.04 8.82 4.57
CA CYS A 173 0.89 8.92 5.48
C CYS A 173 0.66 7.64 6.28
N TYR A 174 0.74 6.47 5.63
CA TYR A 174 0.63 5.18 6.33
C TYR A 174 1.77 4.98 7.32
N SER A 175 2.99 5.35 6.94
CA SER A 175 4.14 5.28 7.86
C SER A 175 3.94 6.21 9.06
N PHE A 176 3.50 7.44 8.83
CA PHE A 176 3.22 8.42 9.89
C PHE A 176 2.12 7.91 10.83
N LEU A 177 1.02 7.40 10.28
CA LEU A 177 -0.13 6.90 11.04
C LEU A 177 0.21 5.64 11.85
N PHE A 178 0.66 4.57 11.20
CA PHE A 178 0.89 3.28 11.85
C PHE A 178 2.11 3.30 12.78
N LEU A 179 3.25 3.86 12.33
CA LEU A 179 4.42 3.94 13.19
C LEU A 179 4.20 4.96 14.30
N GLY A 180 3.47 6.05 14.04
CA GLY A 180 3.09 7.00 15.08
C GLY A 180 2.26 6.34 16.18
N ILE A 181 1.27 5.51 15.83
CA ILE A 181 0.51 4.72 16.83
C ILE A 181 1.44 3.86 17.68
N ILE A 182 2.38 3.12 17.05
CA ILE A 182 3.36 2.28 17.76
C ILE A 182 4.23 3.11 18.69
N TYR A 183 4.81 4.20 18.19
CA TYR A 183 5.72 5.05 18.96
C TYR A 183 5.02 5.89 20.03
N SER A 184 3.69 5.96 19.99
CA SER A 184 2.91 6.68 20.99
C SER A 184 2.93 6.03 22.37
N GLY A 185 3.15 4.71 22.40
CA GLY A 185 3.06 3.91 23.62
C GLY A 185 1.63 3.82 24.16
N SER A 186 0.61 3.95 23.29
CA SER A 186 -0.78 3.82 23.68
C SER A 186 -1.07 2.42 24.26
N GLY A 187 -1.80 2.34 25.38
CA GLY A 187 -2.11 1.06 26.02
C GLY A 187 -3.10 0.18 25.25
N ILE A 188 -3.85 0.74 24.28
CA ILE A 188 -4.88 0.02 23.52
C ILE A 188 -4.53 0.01 22.02
N LEU A 189 -3.33 -0.47 21.68
CA LEU A 189 -2.79 -0.43 20.31
C LEU A 189 -3.73 -1.01 19.26
N PHE A 190 -4.40 -2.13 19.58
CA PHE A 190 -5.32 -2.80 18.68
C PHE A 190 -6.47 -1.88 18.21
N LEU A 191 -7.07 -1.13 19.14
CA LEU A 191 -8.17 -0.21 18.81
C LEU A 191 -7.68 0.98 17.97
N TRP A 192 -6.45 1.46 18.22
CA TRP A 192 -5.83 2.49 17.39
C TRP A 192 -5.50 2.01 15.99
N PHE A 193 -5.02 0.76 15.84
CA PHE A 193 -4.82 0.18 14.52
C PHE A 193 -6.12 -0.03 13.77
N PHE A 194 -7.18 -0.44 14.47
CA PHE A 194 -8.50 -0.50 13.85
C PHE A 194 -8.96 0.87 13.38
N PHE A 195 -8.82 1.90 14.23
CA PHE A 195 -9.16 3.26 13.82
C PHE A 195 -8.33 3.75 12.63
N ALA A 196 -7.03 3.42 12.58
CA ALA A 196 -6.18 3.73 11.43
C ALA A 196 -6.65 3.03 10.15
N GLN A 197 -7.02 1.75 10.22
CA GLN A 197 -7.58 1.03 9.08
C GLN A 197 -8.91 1.64 8.63
N SER A 198 -9.81 1.94 9.57
CA SER A 198 -11.08 2.64 9.30
C SER A 198 -10.87 3.99 8.62
N LEU A 199 -9.86 4.73 9.07
CA LEU A 199 -9.51 6.02 8.48
C LEU A 199 -9.01 5.87 7.03
N ILE A 200 -8.18 4.86 6.77
CA ILE A 200 -7.70 4.55 5.41
C ILE A 200 -8.85 4.12 4.51
N ALA A 201 -9.74 3.26 5.00
CA ALA A 201 -10.90 2.81 4.25
C ALA A 201 -11.86 3.95 3.91
N TYR A 202 -12.10 4.88 4.85
CA TYR A 202 -12.88 6.09 4.60
C TYR A 202 -12.34 6.90 3.42
N PHE A 203 -11.04 7.20 3.37
CA PHE A 203 -10.45 7.96 2.27
C PHE A 203 -10.35 7.16 0.95
N SER A 204 -10.31 5.83 1.05
CA SER A 204 -10.19 4.92 -0.10
C SER A 204 -11.54 4.52 -0.68
N GLY A 205 -12.64 4.70 0.05
CA GLY A 205 -13.96 4.15 -0.29
C GLY A 205 -13.98 2.61 -0.29
N ASP A 206 -13.11 1.98 0.52
CA ASP A 206 -13.03 0.53 0.64
C ASP A 206 -13.94 0.05 1.80
N LEU A 207 -14.47 -1.17 1.69
CA LEU A 207 -15.23 -1.82 2.76
C LEU A 207 -14.27 -2.47 3.78
N ILE A 208 -14.63 -2.41 5.06
CA ILE A 208 -13.91 -3.14 6.12
C ILE A 208 -14.80 -4.26 6.66
N SER A 209 -14.34 -5.50 6.56
CA SER A 209 -14.92 -6.60 7.33
C SER A 209 -14.41 -6.55 8.78
N PRO A 210 -15.29 -6.58 9.80
CA PRO A 210 -14.89 -6.61 11.21
C PRO A 210 -13.97 -7.77 11.54
N LEU A 211 -14.10 -8.89 10.82
CA LEU A 211 -13.28 -10.07 11.04
C LEU A 211 -11.79 -9.81 10.72
N ILE A 212 -11.51 -8.86 9.81
CA ILE A 212 -10.14 -8.41 9.49
C ILE A 212 -9.43 -7.89 10.74
N MET A 213 -10.16 -7.32 11.70
CA MET A 213 -9.58 -6.84 12.95
C MET A 213 -8.86 -7.96 13.69
N LEU A 214 -9.41 -9.17 13.69
CA LEU A 214 -8.80 -10.33 14.35
C LEU A 214 -7.79 -11.03 13.44
N LEU A 215 -8.15 -11.25 12.17
CA LEU A 215 -7.33 -12.03 11.24
C LEU A 215 -6.05 -11.30 10.83
N SER A 216 -6.10 -9.98 10.59
CA SER A 216 -4.94 -9.23 10.12
C SER A 216 -3.78 -9.23 11.12
N PRO A 217 -3.97 -8.97 12.43
CA PRO A 217 -2.90 -9.09 13.41
C PRO A 217 -2.31 -10.50 13.50
N LEU A 218 -3.14 -11.55 13.47
CA LEU A 218 -2.67 -12.94 13.51
C LEU A 218 -1.78 -13.27 12.29
N LEU A 219 -2.21 -12.86 11.10
CA LEU A 219 -1.43 -13.03 9.88
C LEU A 219 -0.15 -12.20 9.93
N ASN A 220 -0.22 -10.94 10.37
CA ASN A 220 0.98 -10.12 10.56
C ASN A 220 1.97 -10.76 11.54
N VAL A 221 1.52 -11.46 12.59
CA VAL A 221 2.40 -12.23 13.49
C VAL A 221 3.01 -13.44 12.76
N ALA A 222 2.24 -14.18 11.97
CA ALA A 222 2.74 -15.31 11.20
C ALA A 222 3.82 -14.86 10.19
N PHE A 223 3.54 -13.82 9.41
CA PHE A 223 4.53 -13.19 8.53
C PHE A 223 5.70 -12.64 9.33
N ALA A 224 5.44 -12.09 10.51
CA ALA A 224 6.49 -11.52 11.33
C ALA A 224 7.56 -12.53 11.73
N LEU A 225 7.11 -13.74 12.08
CA LEU A 225 7.97 -14.84 12.43
C LEU A 225 8.66 -15.45 11.20
N ALA A 226 7.97 -15.53 10.06
CA ALA A 226 8.49 -16.18 8.86
C ALA A 226 9.47 -15.31 8.06
N MET A 227 9.24 -14.00 7.99
CA MET A 227 10.01 -13.09 7.14
C MET A 227 11.54 -13.08 7.40
N PRO A 228 12.06 -13.12 8.65
CA PRO A 228 13.50 -13.25 8.86
C PRO A 228 14.10 -14.47 8.16
N PHE A 229 13.41 -15.62 8.21
CA PHE A 229 13.86 -16.85 7.56
C PHE A 229 13.76 -16.74 6.04
N LEU A 230 12.65 -16.23 5.52
CA LEU A 230 12.48 -15.99 4.09
C LEU A 230 13.52 -15.00 3.54
N PHE A 231 13.95 -14.02 4.33
CA PHE A 231 15.02 -13.12 3.94
C PHE A 231 16.37 -13.84 3.88
N LEU A 232 16.72 -14.64 4.90
CA LEU A 232 17.97 -15.39 4.93
C LEU A 232 18.05 -16.44 3.81
N LEU A 233 16.93 -17.11 3.51
CA LEU A 233 16.84 -18.08 2.41
C LEU A 233 16.95 -17.43 1.02
N ALA A 234 16.84 -16.11 0.91
CA ALA A 234 17.04 -15.40 -0.34
C ALA A 234 18.53 -15.13 -0.64
N PHE A 235 19.44 -15.36 0.31
CA PHE A 235 20.86 -15.05 0.15
C PHE A 235 21.78 -16.12 0.81
N PRO A 236 22.37 -17.07 0.05
CA PRO A 236 22.19 -17.34 -1.38
C PRO A 236 20.84 -17.99 -1.72
N LEU A 237 20.49 -18.11 -3.00
CA LEU A 237 19.30 -18.85 -3.47
C LEU A 237 19.74 -20.21 -4.02
N TRP A 238 20.26 -21.08 -3.17
CA TRP A 238 20.53 -22.46 -3.57
C TRP A 238 19.25 -23.26 -3.73
N HIS A 239 19.31 -24.36 -4.49
CA HIS A 239 18.12 -25.15 -4.81
C HIS A 239 17.34 -25.58 -3.56
N TRP A 240 18.03 -26.07 -2.51
CA TRP A 240 17.36 -26.46 -1.27
C TRP A 240 16.74 -25.27 -0.51
N GLN A 241 17.38 -24.09 -0.54
CA GLN A 241 16.84 -22.87 0.10
C GLN A 241 15.57 -22.40 -0.60
N VAL A 242 15.54 -22.49 -1.93
CA VAL A 242 14.35 -22.22 -2.73
C VAL A 242 13.22 -23.17 -2.33
N GLN A 243 13.48 -24.47 -2.25
CA GLN A 243 12.47 -25.46 -1.86
C GLN A 243 11.93 -25.24 -0.44
N VAL A 244 12.79 -24.90 0.52
CA VAL A 244 12.35 -24.57 1.89
C VAL A 244 11.54 -23.27 1.91
N GLY A 245 12.01 -22.23 1.21
CA GLY A 245 11.30 -20.95 1.11
C GLY A 245 9.91 -21.10 0.50
N LEU A 246 9.80 -21.88 -0.58
CA LEU A 246 8.53 -22.22 -1.24
C LEU A 246 7.57 -22.98 -0.32
N LYS A 247 8.07 -23.91 0.49
CA LYS A 247 7.23 -24.62 1.48
C LYS A 247 6.68 -23.67 2.55
N ILE A 248 7.53 -22.79 3.10
CA ILE A 248 7.10 -21.79 4.09
C ILE A 248 6.05 -20.86 3.47
N LEU A 249 6.32 -20.32 2.29
CA LEU A 249 5.42 -19.39 1.63
C LEU A 249 4.12 -20.05 1.19
N GLY A 250 4.16 -21.30 0.72
CA GLY A 250 2.96 -22.07 0.40
C GLY A 250 2.09 -22.31 1.64
N GLY A 251 2.68 -22.50 2.82
CA GLY A 251 1.96 -22.57 4.09
C GLY A 251 1.28 -21.25 4.45
N LEU A 252 2.01 -20.13 4.35
CA LEU A 252 1.47 -18.78 4.60
C LEU A 252 0.36 -18.42 3.61
N GLN A 253 0.53 -18.75 2.34
CA GLN A 253 -0.44 -18.46 1.29
C GLN A 253 -1.76 -19.21 1.52
N LYS A 254 -1.71 -20.50 1.89
CA LYS A 254 -2.92 -21.26 2.28
C LYS A 254 -3.62 -20.66 3.50
N LEU A 255 -2.86 -20.14 4.47
CA LEU A 255 -3.42 -19.48 5.63
C LEU A 255 -4.12 -18.17 5.24
N VAL A 256 -3.51 -17.38 4.34
CA VAL A 256 -4.12 -16.17 3.75
C VAL A 256 -5.39 -16.51 3.00
N GLU A 257 -5.38 -17.55 2.16
CA GLU A 257 -6.56 -18.02 1.42
C GLU A 257 -7.72 -18.40 2.36
N LEU A 258 -7.43 -19.17 3.41
CA LEU A 258 -8.41 -19.57 4.42
C LEU A 258 -9.00 -18.34 5.14
N CYS A 259 -8.15 -17.41 5.56
CA CYS A 259 -8.58 -16.18 6.21
C CYS A 259 -9.39 -15.28 5.27
N ALA A 260 -8.99 -15.19 3.99
CA ALA A 260 -9.70 -14.40 2.99
C ALA A 260 -11.11 -14.98 2.76
N HIS A 261 -11.23 -16.30 2.64
CA HIS A 261 -12.51 -16.96 2.53
C HIS A 261 -13.38 -16.75 3.78
N ALA A 262 -12.81 -16.90 4.97
CA ALA A 262 -13.52 -16.62 6.23
C ALA A 262 -13.99 -15.15 6.32
N SER A 263 -13.18 -14.19 5.84
CA SER A 263 -13.54 -12.77 5.83
C SER A 263 -14.72 -12.45 4.91
N GLN A 264 -14.94 -13.24 3.85
CA GLN A 264 -16.06 -13.09 2.94
C GLN A 264 -17.39 -13.58 3.54
N LEU A 265 -17.36 -14.43 4.58
CA LEU A 265 -18.56 -14.87 5.29
C LEU A 265 -19.18 -13.76 6.15
N VAL A 266 -18.41 -12.71 6.46
CA VAL A 266 -18.85 -11.56 7.23
C VAL A 266 -18.94 -10.35 6.31
N PRO A 267 -20.13 -9.74 6.12
CA PRO A 267 -20.27 -8.59 5.23
C PRO A 267 -19.36 -7.43 5.68
N GLY A 268 -18.74 -6.78 4.71
CA GLY A 268 -17.96 -5.58 4.94
C GLY A 268 -18.87 -4.38 5.26
N TRP A 269 -18.33 -3.41 5.99
CA TRP A 269 -19.02 -2.17 6.33
C TRP A 269 -18.34 -1.01 5.62
N GLU A 270 -19.15 -0.07 5.12
CA GLU A 270 -18.64 1.22 4.69
C GLU A 270 -18.32 2.07 5.92
N ILE A 271 -17.14 2.69 5.93
CA ILE A 271 -16.77 3.59 7.03
C ILE A 271 -17.25 4.99 6.64
N ASN A 272 -18.17 5.55 7.42
CA ASN A 272 -18.61 6.94 7.25
C ASN A 272 -17.95 7.88 8.29
N LEU A 273 -18.09 9.19 8.07
CA LEU A 273 -17.53 10.21 8.96
C LEU A 273 -18.11 10.13 10.38
N GLY A 274 -19.38 9.76 10.52
CA GLY A 274 -20.04 9.58 11.82
C GLY A 274 -19.36 8.49 12.67
N MET A 275 -18.99 7.38 12.04
CA MET A 275 -18.22 6.31 12.69
C MET A 275 -16.84 6.78 13.13
N LEU A 276 -16.11 7.53 12.28
CA LEU A 276 -14.81 8.10 12.65
C LEU A 276 -14.92 9.06 13.84
N LEU A 277 -15.94 9.93 13.86
CA LEU A 277 -16.21 10.82 14.99
C LEU A 277 -16.52 10.03 16.26
N CYS A 278 -17.27 8.93 16.15
CA CYS A 278 -17.54 8.07 17.30
C CYS A 278 -16.27 7.43 17.86
N PHE A 279 -15.33 6.98 17.02
CA PHE A 279 -14.02 6.51 17.50
C PHE A 279 -13.26 7.59 18.28
N VAL A 280 -13.21 8.82 17.75
CA VAL A 280 -12.57 9.95 18.43
C VAL A 280 -13.21 10.16 19.80
N LEU A 281 -14.54 10.17 19.88
CA LEU A 281 -15.25 10.36 21.15
C LEU A 281 -15.03 9.19 22.15
N ILE A 282 -14.92 7.95 21.67
CA ILE A 282 -14.53 6.80 22.50
C ILE A 282 -13.14 7.03 23.10
N PHE A 283 -12.16 7.47 22.29
CA PHE A 283 -10.81 7.78 22.77
C PHE A 283 -10.76 8.97 23.74
N LEU A 284 -11.73 9.89 23.65
CA LEU A 284 -11.93 10.97 24.62
C LEU A 284 -12.65 10.52 25.92
N GLY A 285 -12.92 9.23 26.08
CA GLY A 285 -13.55 8.65 27.27
C GLY A 285 -15.05 8.91 27.39
N LYS A 286 -15.70 9.36 26.31
CA LYS A 286 -17.15 9.63 26.33
C LYS A 286 -17.92 8.33 26.08
N ARG A 287 -18.29 7.62 27.16
CA ARG A 287 -19.02 6.32 27.10
C ARG A 287 -20.30 6.37 26.25
N LYS A 288 -21.02 7.49 26.23
CA LYS A 288 -22.23 7.67 25.39
C LYS A 288 -21.93 7.60 23.88
N ALA A 289 -20.71 7.86 23.46
CA ALA A 289 -20.32 7.76 22.06
C ALA A 289 -20.18 6.31 21.59
N LEU A 290 -19.96 5.35 22.50
CA LEU A 290 -19.99 3.92 22.15
C LEU A 290 -21.40 3.50 21.70
N ALA A 291 -22.44 3.96 22.41
CA ALA A 291 -23.82 3.71 22.03
C ALA A 291 -24.17 4.33 20.67
N MET A 292 -23.70 5.56 20.41
CA MET A 292 -23.86 6.17 19.09
C MET A 292 -23.07 5.44 18.00
N ALA A 293 -21.85 4.98 18.28
CA ALA A 293 -21.05 4.19 17.33
C ALA A 293 -21.81 2.92 16.91
N LEU A 294 -22.38 2.20 17.88
CA LEU A 294 -23.18 1.00 17.65
C LEU A 294 -24.44 1.30 16.83
N LEU A 295 -25.10 2.45 17.07
CA LEU A 295 -26.22 2.90 16.24
C LEU A 295 -25.78 3.21 14.79
N PHE A 296 -24.68 3.92 14.59
CA PHE A 296 -24.16 4.19 13.24
C PHE A 296 -23.75 2.92 12.50
N LEU A 297 -23.20 1.94 13.23
CA LEU A 297 -22.91 0.61 12.69
C LEU A 297 -24.17 -0.10 12.18
N THR A 298 -25.30 0.03 12.88
CA THR A 298 -26.57 -0.55 12.41
C THR A 298 -27.13 0.12 11.15
N PHE A 299 -26.91 1.42 10.97
CA PHE A 299 -27.36 2.13 9.76
C PHE A 299 -26.46 1.85 8.55
N SER A 300 -25.19 1.55 8.75
CA SER A 300 -24.25 1.28 7.65
C SER A 300 -24.39 -0.11 7.04
N LEU A 301 -25.07 -1.04 7.73
CA LEU A 301 -25.32 -2.41 7.28
C LEU A 301 -26.32 -2.50 6.11
N ASN A 302 -26.98 -1.40 5.75
CA ASN A 302 -28.02 -1.36 4.71
C ASN A 302 -27.51 -0.80 3.37
N THR A 303 -26.25 -1.06 3.03
CA THR A 303 -25.75 -0.86 1.67
C THR A 303 -25.98 -2.17 0.93
N ASP A 304 -26.94 -2.17 0.00
CA ASP A 304 -27.20 -3.29 -0.89
C ASP A 304 -25.90 -3.89 -1.42
N ASN A 305 -25.82 -5.23 -1.46
CA ASN A 305 -24.72 -6.01 -2.04
C ASN A 305 -24.43 -5.67 -3.52
N ASN A 306 -25.22 -4.79 -4.12
CA ASN A 306 -24.87 -4.12 -5.36
C ASN A 306 -23.70 -3.21 -5.06
N LYS A 307 -22.49 -3.70 -5.38
CA LYS A 307 -21.26 -2.92 -5.54
C LYS A 307 -21.64 -1.49 -5.93
N ILE A 308 -21.77 -0.59 -4.96
CA ILE A 308 -21.85 0.83 -5.27
C ILE A 308 -20.53 1.04 -5.99
N PRO A 309 -20.55 1.37 -7.30
CA PRO A 309 -19.32 1.54 -8.03
C PRO A 309 -18.51 2.54 -7.23
N SER A 310 -17.36 2.11 -6.73
CA SER A 310 -16.49 2.94 -5.93
C SER A 310 -16.37 4.27 -6.68
N PHE A 311 -16.95 5.35 -6.13
CA PHE A 311 -17.04 6.68 -6.76
C PHE A 311 -15.66 7.33 -6.98
N GLY A 312 -14.56 6.57 -6.83
CA GLY A 312 -13.19 7.01 -7.02
C GLY A 312 -12.48 6.50 -8.28
N ARG A 313 -13.12 5.72 -9.17
CA ARG A 313 -12.43 5.22 -10.38
C ARG A 313 -13.14 5.32 -11.73
N TYR A 314 -14.45 5.59 -11.77
CA TYR A 314 -15.22 5.36 -13.01
C TYR A 314 -15.97 6.56 -13.58
N ASP A 315 -15.95 7.73 -12.93
CA ASP A 315 -16.64 8.92 -13.46
C ASP A 315 -15.72 9.86 -14.26
N PHE A 316 -14.68 9.32 -14.90
CA PHE A 316 -14.11 10.03 -16.04
C PHE A 316 -14.95 9.69 -17.26
N VAL A 317 -15.98 10.48 -17.56
CA VAL A 317 -16.46 10.57 -18.94
C VAL A 317 -15.47 11.50 -19.64
N PRO A 318 -14.65 11.00 -20.59
CA PRO A 318 -13.74 11.86 -21.32
C PRO A 318 -14.53 12.97 -21.98
N SER A 319 -14.01 14.20 -21.93
CA SER A 319 -14.50 15.26 -22.81
C SER A 319 -14.23 14.84 -24.27
N GLY A 320 -15.26 14.36 -24.94
CA GLY A 320 -15.20 13.84 -26.30
C GLY A 320 -16.53 13.21 -26.69
N GLU A 321 -16.81 13.14 -27.98
CA GLU A 321 -18.02 12.47 -28.48
C GLU A 321 -17.84 10.95 -28.38
N VAL A 322 -18.89 10.27 -27.95
CA VAL A 322 -18.98 8.80 -28.05
C VAL A 322 -19.04 8.46 -29.53
N VAL A 323 -17.98 7.85 -30.03
CA VAL A 323 -17.84 7.51 -31.47
C VAL A 323 -18.54 6.20 -31.78
N LYS A 324 -18.47 5.23 -30.86
CA LYS A 324 -19.00 3.88 -31.07
C LYS A 324 -19.23 3.18 -29.74
N ILE A 325 -20.31 2.40 -29.66
CA ILE A 325 -20.52 1.40 -28.60
C ILE A 325 -20.53 0.04 -29.28
N VAL A 326 -19.72 -0.90 -28.78
CA VAL A 326 -19.68 -2.27 -29.30
C VAL A 326 -20.06 -3.21 -28.16
N PRO A 327 -21.16 -3.97 -28.27
CA PRO A 327 -21.45 -5.04 -27.33
C PRO A 327 -20.46 -6.19 -27.53
N ASP A 328 -19.94 -6.71 -26.43
CA ASP A 328 -19.04 -7.86 -26.33
C ASP A 328 -19.63 -8.91 -25.38
N GLU A 329 -19.19 -10.16 -25.46
CA GLU A 329 -19.63 -11.26 -24.59
C GLU A 329 -19.39 -10.96 -23.09
N THR A 330 -18.50 -10.01 -22.78
CA THR A 330 -18.16 -9.61 -21.42
C THR A 330 -18.70 -8.24 -20.98
N GLY A 331 -19.51 -7.57 -21.81
CA GLY A 331 -20.13 -6.27 -21.51
C GLY A 331 -20.09 -5.28 -22.68
N GLU A 332 -20.18 -3.98 -22.41
CA GLU A 332 -20.13 -2.93 -23.45
C GLU A 332 -18.74 -2.29 -23.52
N THR A 333 -18.23 -2.08 -24.74
CA THR A 333 -17.01 -1.30 -25.00
C THR A 333 -17.38 0.04 -25.62
N VAL A 334 -17.02 1.14 -24.96
CA VAL A 334 -17.34 2.51 -25.41
C VAL A 334 -16.09 3.20 -25.94
N TYR A 335 -16.17 3.72 -27.16
CA TYR A 335 -15.09 4.42 -27.85
C TYR A 335 -15.33 5.93 -27.81
N PHE A 336 -14.33 6.68 -27.37
CA PHE A 336 -14.32 8.14 -27.34
C PHE A 336 -13.22 8.68 -28.26
N SER A 337 -13.49 9.79 -28.96
CA SER A 337 -12.46 10.53 -29.68
C SER A 337 -12.58 12.03 -29.42
N ASP A 338 -11.47 12.63 -29.02
CA ASP A 338 -11.31 14.08 -28.86
C ASP A 338 -10.57 14.72 -30.06
N GLY A 339 -10.48 13.99 -31.19
CA GLY A 339 -9.74 14.37 -32.38
C GLY A 339 -8.21 14.22 -32.27
N LYS A 340 -7.64 13.94 -31.09
CA LYS A 340 -6.19 13.77 -30.87
C LYS A 340 -5.83 12.37 -30.37
N CYS A 341 -6.67 11.79 -29.54
CA CYS A 341 -6.49 10.47 -28.96
C CYS A 341 -7.75 9.62 -29.18
N LYS A 342 -7.54 8.32 -29.35
CA LYS A 342 -8.62 7.34 -29.22
C LYS A 342 -8.59 6.80 -27.80
N ARG A 343 -9.68 6.99 -27.07
CA ARG A 343 -9.86 6.43 -25.73
C ARG A 343 -10.89 5.30 -25.81
N GLU A 344 -10.63 4.21 -25.13
CA GLU A 344 -11.49 3.01 -25.11
C GLU A 344 -11.71 2.61 -23.65
N LEU A 345 -12.98 2.44 -23.27
CA LEU A 345 -13.33 1.91 -21.95
C LEU A 345 -13.58 0.40 -22.09
N VAL A 346 -12.65 -0.41 -21.60
CA VAL A 346 -12.76 -1.88 -21.61
C VAL A 346 -12.85 -2.37 -20.18
N ARG A 347 -14.00 -2.94 -19.80
CA ARG A 347 -14.24 -3.48 -18.44
C ARG A 347 -13.95 -2.46 -17.33
N GLY A 348 -14.33 -1.20 -17.55
CA GLY A 348 -14.11 -0.09 -16.63
C GLY A 348 -12.69 0.51 -16.68
N ILE A 349 -11.76 -0.04 -17.45
CA ILE A 349 -10.40 0.49 -17.57
C ILE A 349 -10.30 1.36 -18.82
N TRP A 350 -9.85 2.60 -18.64
CA TRP A 350 -9.53 3.50 -19.74
C TRP A 350 -8.22 3.10 -20.41
N TRP A 351 -8.29 2.86 -21.71
CA TRP A 351 -7.15 2.67 -22.60
C TRP A 351 -7.04 3.89 -23.50
N GLU A 352 -5.87 4.54 -23.52
CA GLU A 352 -5.62 5.68 -24.40
C GLU A 352 -4.56 5.33 -25.45
N LYS A 353 -4.97 5.37 -26.71
CA LYS A 353 -4.06 5.36 -27.87
C LYS A 353 -4.05 6.75 -28.48
N CYS A 354 -3.15 7.60 -27.99
CA CYS A 354 -2.80 8.82 -28.69
C CYS A 354 -1.92 8.47 -29.89
N SER A 355 -2.29 8.93 -31.08
CA SER A 355 -1.35 8.88 -32.21
C SER A 355 -0.17 9.78 -31.83
N PRO A 356 1.07 9.27 -31.75
CA PRO A 356 2.22 10.14 -31.56
C PRO A 356 2.15 11.14 -32.70
N ARG A 357 2.01 12.44 -32.37
CA ARG A 357 1.94 13.56 -33.32
C ARG A 357 2.64 13.14 -34.59
N ARG A 358 1.89 12.86 -35.68
CA ARG A 358 2.48 12.94 -37.01
C ARG A 358 3.12 14.32 -37.00
N ARG A 359 4.45 14.42 -36.89
CA ARG A 359 5.19 15.63 -37.29
C ARG A 359 4.47 16.05 -38.55
N SER A 360 3.90 17.25 -38.57
CA SER A 360 3.29 17.76 -39.78
C SER A 360 4.35 17.53 -40.86
N LYS A 361 4.12 16.58 -41.76
CA LYS A 361 4.89 16.54 -42.99
C LYS A 361 4.58 17.91 -43.55
N HIS A 362 5.57 18.80 -43.59
CA HIS A 362 5.51 20.00 -44.40
C HIS A 362 5.09 19.52 -45.78
N LYS A 363 3.79 19.60 -46.06
CA LYS A 363 3.24 19.38 -47.38
C LYS A 363 3.83 20.57 -48.14
N LYS A 364 4.88 20.33 -48.93
CA LYS A 364 5.35 21.31 -49.92
C LYS A 364 4.12 21.64 -50.75
N ILE A 365 3.54 22.81 -50.50
CA ILE A 365 2.51 23.37 -51.36
C ILE A 365 3.22 23.62 -52.68
N LYS A 366 2.95 22.77 -53.67
CA LYS A 366 3.32 23.04 -55.06
C LYS A 366 2.61 24.35 -55.42
N LYS A 367 3.37 25.41 -55.67
CA LYS A 367 2.84 26.60 -56.37
C LYS A 367 2.20 26.10 -57.66
N LEU A 368 0.91 26.31 -57.81
CA LEU A 368 0.25 26.26 -59.11
C LEU A 368 0.78 27.44 -59.91
N SER A 369 1.39 27.15 -61.05
CA SER A 369 1.69 28.14 -62.08
C SER A 369 0.38 28.70 -62.61
N SER A 370 0.27 30.02 -62.58
CA SER A 370 -0.77 30.78 -63.28
C SER A 370 -0.72 30.48 -64.78
N VAL A 371 -1.86 30.06 -65.32
CA VAL A 371 -2.22 30.26 -66.74
C VAL A 371 -3.31 31.31 -66.75
#